data_AF-A0A642VCH3-F1
#
_entry.id   AF-A0A642VCH3-F1
#
_cell.length_a   1.000
_cell.length_b   1.000
_cell.length_c   1.000
_cell.angle_alpha   90.00
_cell.angle_beta   90.00
_cell.angle_gamma   90.00
#
_symmetry.space_group_name_H-M   'P 1'
#
loop_
_entity.id
_entity.type
_entity.pdbx_description
1 polymer ?
#
loop_
_entity_poly.entity_id
_entity_poly.type
_entity_poly.pdbx_seq_one_letter_code
_entity_poly.pdbx_strand_id
1 'polypeptide(L)'
;MDGIKLPLNTCEAEANIRRMLLIRYLAKQPDCPTAVMTFQHGKYETDGDKLIMKPFKVDGRQLVSDPCNETTSQYIRFNTTVTMKQWDVQIDDYHGRYRLDLYQFDGSPLPPLYLAYKPPMMLPTETMNPTAGAAKSTSVSEKVKRTLENRGRTNAVHRGSWDYNAIWWTGVSLVFIGATGWCFL
;
A
#
# COMPACT_ATOMS: atom_id res chain seq x y z
N MET A 1 6.80 31.63 -15.07
CA MET A 1 7.54 30.96 -13.99
C MET A 1 6.95 29.57 -13.91
N ASP A 2 7.54 28.69 -14.72
CA ASP A 2 6.99 27.36 -14.96
C ASP A 2 7.13 26.54 -13.69
N GLY A 3 5.99 26.32 -13.02
CA GLY A 3 5.91 25.43 -11.88
C GLY A 3 6.50 24.09 -12.27
N ILE A 4 7.52 23.66 -11.53
CA ILE A 4 8.13 22.35 -11.68
C ILE A 4 7.03 21.34 -11.38
N LYS A 5 6.38 20.85 -12.45
CA LYS A 5 5.44 19.73 -12.39
C LYS A 5 6.24 18.55 -11.85
N LEU A 6 6.09 18.24 -10.57
CA LEU A 6 6.52 16.95 -10.09
C LEU A 6 5.84 15.90 -10.96
N PRO A 7 6.60 14.96 -11.53
CA PRO A 7 6.04 13.85 -12.28
C PRO A 7 5.27 12.95 -11.29
N LEU A 8 4.01 13.31 -11.02
CA LEU A 8 3.00 12.49 -10.32
C LEU A 8 2.55 11.28 -11.17
N ASN A 9 3.22 11.04 -12.30
CA ASN A 9 3.09 9.86 -13.15
C ASN A 9 3.82 8.63 -12.58
N THR A 10 4.40 8.72 -11.38
CA THR A 10 4.83 7.55 -10.60
C THR A 10 3.86 7.34 -9.44
N CYS A 11 3.32 6.13 -9.43
CA CYS A 11 2.22 5.67 -8.60
C CYS A 11 2.42 5.96 -7.10
N GLU A 12 1.30 6.16 -6.40
CA GLU A 12 1.15 6.11 -4.93
C GLU A 12 1.63 7.34 -4.13
N ALA A 13 1.16 8.54 -4.44
CA ALA A 13 1.19 9.65 -3.47
C ALA A 13 -0.04 9.60 -2.54
N GLU A 14 -0.11 8.64 -1.61
CA GLU A 14 -1.18 8.65 -0.61
C GLU A 14 -1.08 9.89 0.30
N ALA A 15 -1.99 10.84 0.10
CA ALA A 15 -2.16 11.96 1.00
C ALA A 15 -2.95 11.49 2.23
N ASN A 16 -2.26 11.27 3.35
CA ASN A 16 -2.91 11.24 4.67
C ASN A 16 -3.30 12.67 5.05
N ILE A 17 -4.35 13.19 4.43
CA ILE A 17 -4.95 14.42 4.90
C ILE A 17 -5.62 14.05 6.22
N ARG A 18 -4.91 14.26 7.33
CA ARG A 18 -5.46 14.14 8.68
C ARG A 18 -6.67 15.06 8.75
N ARG A 19 -7.85 14.49 8.53
CA ARG A 19 -9.08 15.24 8.49
C ARG A 19 -9.41 15.65 9.93
N MET A 20 -9.10 16.91 10.16
CA MET A 20 -9.56 17.82 11.19
C MET A 20 -10.61 17.24 12.14
N LEU A 21 -10.20 17.08 13.39
CA LEU A 21 -11.10 17.04 14.54
C LEU A 21 -11.94 18.33 14.50
N LEU A 22 -13.24 18.19 14.28
CA LEU A 22 -14.17 19.31 14.32
C LEU A 22 -14.81 19.31 15.71
N ILE A 23 -14.44 20.30 16.53
CA ILE A 23 -15.10 20.57 17.81
C ILE A 23 -16.00 21.78 17.61
N ARG A 24 -17.29 21.63 17.90
CA ARG A 24 -18.26 22.73 17.98
C ARG A 24 -18.58 22.99 19.43
N TYR A 25 -18.53 24.27 19.78
CA TYR A 25 -18.93 24.78 21.09
C TYR A 25 -19.99 25.86 20.88
N LEU A 26 -21.10 25.76 21.61
CA LEU A 26 -22.15 26.77 21.62
C LEU A 26 -22.07 27.52 22.96
N ALA A 27 -21.88 28.84 22.91
CA ALA A 27 -21.73 29.68 24.11
C ALA A 27 -22.93 29.61 25.07
N LYS A 28 -24.12 29.23 24.59
CA LYS A 28 -25.31 29.03 25.42
C LYS A 28 -25.32 27.70 26.19
N GLN A 29 -24.53 26.71 25.79
CA GLN A 29 -24.51 25.36 26.37
C GLN A 29 -23.06 24.87 26.50
N PRO A 30 -22.33 25.40 27.52
CA PRO A 30 -20.93 25.05 27.73
C PRO A 30 -20.70 23.56 28.00
N ASP A 31 -21.68 22.90 28.60
CA ASP A 31 -21.59 21.50 29.04
C ASP A 31 -21.73 20.50 27.89
N CYS A 32 -22.04 20.99 26.67
CA CYS A 32 -22.31 20.14 25.52
C CYS A 32 -21.37 20.35 24.32
N PRO A 33 -20.06 20.09 24.46
CA PRO A 33 -19.16 20.14 23.32
C PRO A 33 -19.42 18.97 22.36
N THR A 34 -19.71 19.28 21.09
CA THR A 34 -19.83 18.27 20.04
C THR A 34 -18.47 18.08 19.36
N ALA A 35 -17.97 16.85 19.29
CA ALA A 35 -16.71 16.53 18.65
C ALA A 35 -16.87 15.42 17.62
N VAL A 36 -16.24 15.58 16.46
CA VAL A 36 -16.23 14.59 15.39
C VAL A 36 -14.79 14.26 15.00
N MET A 37 -14.41 12.98 15.18
CA MET A 37 -13.13 12.44 14.72
C MET A 37 -13.37 11.49 13.55
N THR A 38 -12.84 11.84 12.38
CA THR A 38 -12.94 11.01 11.18
C THR A 38 -11.59 10.44 10.80
N PHE A 39 -11.55 9.14 10.57
CA PHE A 39 -10.44 8.46 9.92
C PHE A 39 -10.90 7.90 8.58
N GLN A 40 -10.22 8.25 7.50
CA GLN A 40 -10.40 7.64 6.19
C GLN A 40 -9.05 7.53 5.50
N HIS A 41 -8.86 6.45 4.76
CA HIS A 41 -7.76 6.28 3.82
C HIS A 41 -8.30 5.73 2.51
N GLY A 42 -7.52 5.84 1.44
CA GLY A 42 -7.91 5.40 0.12
C GLY A 42 -7.01 5.96 -0.97
N LYS A 43 -7.54 5.95 -2.20
CA LYS A 43 -6.82 6.38 -3.39
C LYS A 43 -7.18 7.81 -3.74
N TYR A 44 -6.32 8.45 -4.52
CA TYR A 44 -6.60 9.74 -5.13
C TYR A 44 -6.46 9.64 -6.64
N GLU A 45 -7.18 10.48 -7.35
CA GLU A 45 -7.10 10.67 -8.78
C GLU A 45 -7.01 12.16 -9.07
N THR A 46 -6.18 12.55 -10.03
CA THR A 46 -6.04 13.93 -10.48
C THR A 46 -6.81 14.10 -11.79
N ASP A 47 -7.70 15.08 -11.83
CA ASP A 47 -8.46 15.45 -13.03
C ASP A 47 -8.16 16.91 -13.37
N GLY A 48 -7.12 17.12 -14.18
CA GLY A 48 -6.53 18.44 -14.39
C GLY A 48 -6.07 19.06 -13.07
N ASP A 49 -6.67 20.21 -12.72
CA ASP A 49 -6.37 20.92 -11.48
C ASP A 49 -7.12 20.37 -10.27
N LYS A 50 -8.09 19.47 -10.45
CA LYS A 50 -8.87 18.90 -9.36
C LYS A 50 -8.18 17.66 -8.79
N LEU A 51 -8.27 17.51 -7.48
CA LEU A 51 -7.81 16.30 -6.78
C LEU A 51 -9.02 15.60 -6.15
N ILE A 52 -9.32 14.40 -6.62
CA ILE A 52 -10.45 13.58 -6.17
C ILE A 52 -9.91 12.47 -5.27
N MET A 53 -10.29 12.46 -3.99
CA MET A 53 -9.91 11.43 -3.03
C MET A 53 -11.06 10.44 -2.82
N LYS A 54 -10.81 9.19 -3.19
CA LYS A 54 -11.76 8.07 -3.13
C LYS A 54 -11.37 7.12 -1.97
N PRO A 55 -12.11 7.14 -0.85
CA PRO A 55 -11.84 6.25 0.28
C PRO A 55 -12.17 4.79 -0.03
N PHE A 56 -11.57 3.86 0.70
CA PHE A 56 -12.03 2.47 0.71
C PHE A 56 -13.29 2.34 1.57
N LYS A 57 -14.38 1.85 0.96
CA LYS A 57 -15.73 1.83 1.53
C LYS A 57 -15.83 1.18 2.91
N VAL A 58 -14.99 0.20 3.21
CA VAL A 58 -15.09 -0.61 4.45
C VAL A 58 -14.15 -0.14 5.57
N ASP A 59 -13.27 0.83 5.30
CA ASP A 59 -12.21 1.21 6.24
C ASP A 59 -12.41 2.55 6.93
N GLY A 60 -13.25 3.42 6.37
CA GLY A 60 -13.53 4.70 7.00
C GLY A 60 -14.35 4.56 8.30
N ARG A 61 -14.01 5.40 9.28
CA ARG A 61 -14.57 5.40 10.64
C ARG A 61 -14.80 6.83 11.09
N GLN A 62 -15.85 7.03 11.86
CA GLN A 62 -16.16 8.31 12.48
C GLN A 62 -16.61 8.07 13.91
N LEU A 63 -15.95 8.74 14.85
CA LEU A 63 -16.39 8.85 16.23
C LEU A 63 -17.09 10.19 16.40
N VAL A 64 -18.35 10.16 16.83
CA VAL A 64 -19.16 11.34 17.13
C VAL A 64 -19.43 11.36 18.63
N SER A 65 -19.05 12.45 19.28
CA SER A 65 -19.35 12.70 20.69
C SER A 65 -20.30 13.88 20.75
N ASP A 66 -21.54 13.65 21.18
CA ASP A 66 -22.55 14.68 21.38
C ASP A 66 -23.26 14.46 22.73
N PRO A 67 -22.71 14.98 23.84
CA PRO A 67 -23.23 14.74 25.19
C PRO A 67 -24.64 15.33 25.44
N CYS A 68 -25.11 16.24 24.59
CA CYS A 68 -26.43 16.86 24.73
C CYS A 68 -27.55 15.97 24.17
N ASN A 69 -27.23 15.15 23.16
CA ASN A 69 -28.20 14.27 22.52
C ASN A 69 -28.04 12.82 23.04
N GLU A 70 -26.80 12.40 23.32
CA GLU A 70 -26.48 11.05 23.75
C GLU A 70 -25.46 11.01 24.88
N THR A 71 -25.62 10.07 25.81
CA THR A 71 -24.69 9.91 26.94
C THR A 71 -23.36 9.27 26.53
N THR A 72 -23.31 8.60 25.37
CA THR A 72 -22.14 7.86 24.89
C THR A 72 -21.71 8.31 23.51
N SER A 73 -20.41 8.19 23.22
CA SER A 73 -19.88 8.46 21.89
C SER A 73 -20.28 7.36 20.91
N GLN A 74 -20.79 7.74 19.74
CA GLN A 74 -21.13 6.82 18.67
C GLN A 74 -19.94 6.55 17.75
N TYR A 75 -19.75 5.28 17.41
CA TYR A 75 -18.77 4.85 16.41
C TYR A 75 -19.48 4.33 15.15
N ILE A 76 -19.36 5.07 14.06
CA ILE A 76 -20.05 4.79 12.79
C ILE A 76 -19.08 4.62 11.62
N ARG A 77 -19.55 3.95 10.58
CA ARG A 77 -18.82 3.82 9.32
C ARG A 77 -18.96 5.10 8.50
N PHE A 78 -17.86 5.55 7.91
CA PHE A 78 -17.81 6.77 7.11
C PHE A 78 -17.20 6.47 5.75
N ASN A 79 -17.83 6.94 4.68
CA ASN A 79 -17.39 6.69 3.30
C ASN A 79 -17.81 7.89 2.45
N THR A 80 -16.97 8.91 2.42
CA THR A 80 -17.24 10.13 1.66
C THR A 80 -16.05 10.50 0.81
N THR A 81 -16.29 10.53 -0.50
CA THR A 81 -15.36 11.06 -1.50
C THR A 81 -15.21 12.56 -1.30
N VAL A 82 -13.97 13.05 -1.31
CA VAL A 82 -13.65 14.46 -1.16
C VAL A 82 -13.00 14.96 -2.44
N THR A 83 -13.54 16.03 -3.01
CA THR A 83 -12.98 16.69 -4.19
C THR A 83 -12.42 18.04 -3.80
N MET A 84 -11.13 18.24 -4.06
CA MET A 84 -10.45 19.52 -3.92
C MET A 84 -10.50 20.24 -5.26
N LYS A 85 -10.76 21.55 -5.21
CA LYS A 85 -10.93 22.37 -6.41
C LYS A 85 -9.61 22.55 -7.16
N GLN A 86 -8.54 22.74 -6.41
CA GLN A 86 -7.19 22.99 -6.93
C GLN A 86 -6.17 22.30 -6.02
N TRP A 87 -5.07 21.84 -6.61
CA TRP A 87 -3.88 21.41 -5.90
C TRP A 87 -2.63 22.00 -6.57
N ASP A 88 -1.60 22.28 -5.78
CA ASP A 88 -0.33 22.77 -6.29
C ASP A 88 0.83 22.19 -5.47
N VAL A 89 1.95 21.93 -6.14
CA VAL A 89 3.16 21.43 -5.49
C VAL A 89 4.31 22.39 -5.74
N GLN A 90 4.83 22.94 -4.66
CA GLN A 90 5.91 23.93 -4.68
C GLN A 90 7.04 23.47 -3.76
N ILE A 91 8.21 24.07 -3.92
CA ILE A 91 9.30 23.96 -2.95
C ILE A 91 9.21 25.21 -2.09
N ASP A 92 9.13 25.03 -0.77
CA ASP A 92 9.14 26.16 0.17
C ASP A 92 10.53 26.79 0.19
N ASP A 93 10.66 28.04 -0.26
CA ASP A 93 11.93 28.78 -0.33
C ASP A 93 12.62 28.91 1.03
N TYR A 94 11.86 28.90 2.13
CA TYR A 94 12.43 29.05 3.47
C TYR A 94 13.01 27.73 4.00
N HIS A 95 12.31 26.61 3.76
CA HIS A 95 12.68 25.30 4.31
C HIS A 95 13.37 24.36 3.30
N GLY A 96 13.36 24.69 2.00
CA GLY A 96 13.87 23.84 0.92
C GLY A 96 13.15 22.48 0.81
N ARG A 97 11.92 22.36 1.32
CA ARG A 97 11.15 21.11 1.32
C ARG A 97 9.96 21.20 0.37
N TYR A 98 9.59 20.07 -0.22
CA TYR A 98 8.37 19.96 -1.00
C TYR A 98 7.14 20.24 -0.13
N ARG A 99 6.28 21.12 -0.63
CA ARG A 99 5.03 21.58 -0.04
C ARG A 99 3.90 21.31 -1.01
N LEU A 100 2.83 20.71 -0.52
CA LEU A 100 1.58 20.50 -1.22
C LEU A 100 0.54 21.46 -0.65
N ASP A 101 -0.01 22.31 -1.52
CA ASP A 101 -1.11 23.20 -1.23
C ASP A 101 -2.39 22.66 -1.84
N LEU A 102 -3.44 22.61 -1.02
CA LEU A 102 -4.74 22.09 -1.41
C LEU A 102 -5.81 23.16 -1.20
N TYR A 103 -6.77 23.22 -2.10
CA TYR A 103 -7.90 24.14 -2.02
C TYR A 103 -9.19 23.35 -1.89
N GLN A 104 -9.99 23.68 -0.87
CA GLN A 104 -11.30 23.08 -0.64
C GLN A 104 -12.25 23.32 -1.82
N PHE A 105 -13.43 22.69 -1.77
CA PHE A 105 -14.45 22.83 -2.81
C PHE A 105 -14.92 24.28 -3.01
N ASP A 106 -14.89 25.10 -1.96
CA ASP A 106 -15.22 26.53 -1.98
C ASP A 106 -14.05 27.41 -2.47
N GLY A 107 -12.87 26.83 -2.69
CA GLY A 107 -11.65 27.53 -3.06
C GLY A 107 -10.87 28.09 -1.86
N SER A 108 -11.32 27.86 -0.63
CA SER A 108 -10.53 28.23 0.55
C SER A 108 -9.26 27.38 0.64
N PRO A 109 -8.09 27.96 0.95
CA PRO A 109 -6.85 27.21 1.07
C PRO A 109 -6.89 26.35 2.34
N LEU A 110 -6.43 25.11 2.24
CA LEU A 110 -6.14 24.24 3.37
C LEU A 110 -4.75 24.54 3.95
N PRO A 111 -4.49 24.12 5.20
CA PRO A 111 -3.14 24.18 5.76
C PRO A 111 -2.12 23.47 4.85
N PRO A 112 -0.93 24.06 4.67
CA PRO A 112 0.09 23.51 3.78
C PRO A 112 0.60 22.17 4.30
N LEU A 113 0.82 21.22 3.38
CA LEU A 113 1.30 19.88 3.71
C LEU A 113 2.76 19.73 3.27
N TYR A 114 3.66 19.51 4.22
CA TYR A 114 5.08 19.28 3.92
C TYR A 114 5.38 17.80 3.72
N LEU A 115 6.23 17.48 2.74
CA LEU A 115 6.67 16.12 2.51
C LEU A 115 7.48 15.60 3.71
N ALA A 116 6.98 14.55 4.35
CA ALA A 116 7.63 13.94 5.51
C ALA A 116 8.65 12.85 5.12
N TYR A 117 8.31 11.97 4.16
CA TYR A 117 9.13 10.81 3.78
C TYR A 117 9.07 10.52 2.28
N LYS A 118 10.19 10.03 1.74
CA LYS A 118 10.32 9.51 0.37
C LYS A 118 11.28 8.31 0.41
N PRO A 119 10.82 7.06 0.25
CA PRO A 119 9.49 6.61 -0.16
C PRO A 119 8.39 6.82 0.91
N PRO A 120 7.11 6.85 0.52
CA PRO A 120 6.01 7.04 1.47
C PRO A 120 5.95 5.90 2.49
N MET A 121 5.89 6.24 3.77
CA MET A 121 5.65 5.30 4.87
C MET A 121 4.19 5.39 5.31
N MET A 122 3.31 4.86 4.48
CA MET A 122 1.87 4.79 4.73
C MET A 122 1.45 3.35 5.02
N LEU A 123 0.31 3.20 5.70
CA LEU A 123 -0.35 1.89 5.81
C LEU A 123 -0.68 1.38 4.39
N PRO A 124 -0.79 0.06 4.15
CA PRO A 124 -0.93 -0.46 2.79
C PRO A 124 -2.10 0.15 2.01
N THR A 125 -1.94 0.36 0.70
CA THR A 125 -2.93 0.86 -0.28
C THR A 125 -4.07 -0.14 -0.56
N GLU A 126 -4.27 -1.07 0.37
CA GLU A 126 -5.22 -2.16 0.32
C GLU A 126 -6.28 -2.00 1.41
N THR A 127 -7.40 -2.70 1.23
CA THR A 127 -8.47 -2.68 2.22
C THR A 127 -8.02 -3.37 3.52
N MET A 128 -8.05 -2.65 4.65
CA MET A 128 -7.61 -3.17 5.94
C MET A 128 -8.58 -4.20 6.55
N ASN A 129 -9.89 -4.05 6.31
CA ASN A 129 -10.89 -5.01 6.82
C ASN A 129 -11.82 -5.52 5.71
N PRO A 130 -11.40 -6.55 4.94
CA PRO A 130 -12.21 -7.11 3.86
C PRO A 130 -13.41 -7.89 4.41
N THR A 131 -14.58 -7.26 4.51
CA THR A 131 -15.86 -7.95 4.71
C THR A 131 -16.20 -8.83 3.49
N ALA A 132 -16.91 -9.94 3.67
CA ALA A 132 -17.10 -11.06 2.71
C ALA A 132 -17.69 -10.73 1.30
N GLY A 133 -17.94 -9.46 0.97
CA GLY A 133 -18.34 -8.99 -0.36
C GLY A 133 -17.51 -7.83 -0.92
N ALA A 134 -16.48 -7.36 -0.21
CA ALA A 134 -15.50 -6.43 -0.74
C ALA A 134 -14.35 -7.21 -1.39
N ALA A 135 -13.87 -6.75 -2.54
CA ALA A 135 -12.79 -7.39 -3.28
C ALA A 135 -11.62 -7.70 -2.33
N LYS A 136 -11.37 -8.99 -2.07
CA LYS A 136 -10.23 -9.44 -1.28
C LYS A 136 -8.97 -9.02 -2.04
N SER A 137 -8.23 -8.03 -1.52
CA SER A 137 -6.86 -7.85 -1.98
C SER A 137 -6.11 -9.11 -1.60
N THR A 138 -5.48 -9.75 -2.60
CA THR A 138 -4.66 -10.93 -2.37
C THR A 138 -3.50 -10.45 -1.51
N SER A 139 -3.58 -10.71 -0.20
CA SER A 139 -2.64 -10.18 0.78
C SER A 139 -1.20 -10.37 0.31
N VAL A 140 -0.32 -9.40 0.61
CA VAL A 140 1.12 -9.52 0.33
C VAL A 140 1.66 -10.85 0.87
N SER A 141 1.13 -11.35 1.99
CA SER A 141 1.43 -12.68 2.54
C SER A 141 1.16 -13.82 1.54
N GLU A 142 0.07 -13.75 0.78
CA GLU A 142 -0.32 -14.74 -0.21
C GLU A 142 0.49 -14.60 -1.52
N LYS A 143 0.93 -13.40 -1.90
CA LYS A 143 1.93 -13.21 -2.98
C LYS A 143 3.33 -13.68 -2.56
N VAL A 144 3.73 -13.42 -1.33
CA VAL A 144 5.01 -13.86 -0.76
C VAL A 144 5.04 -15.38 -0.64
N LYS A 145 3.97 -16.02 -0.19
CA LYS A 145 3.84 -17.49 -0.19
C LYS A 145 4.03 -18.07 -1.60
N ARG A 146 3.32 -17.51 -2.60
CA ARG A 146 3.46 -17.93 -4.01
C ARG A 146 4.87 -17.73 -4.57
N THR A 147 5.57 -16.68 -4.13
CA THR A 147 6.94 -16.37 -4.58
C THR A 147 7.99 -17.23 -3.87
N LEU A 148 7.80 -17.54 -2.58
CA LEU A 148 8.66 -18.44 -1.82
C LEU A 148 8.52 -19.89 -2.29
N GLU A 149 7.30 -20.32 -2.62
CA GLU A 149 7.03 -21.65 -3.15
C GLU A 149 7.74 -21.90 -4.50
N ASN A 150 7.87 -20.86 -5.33
CA ASN A 150 8.64 -20.93 -6.58
C ASN A 150 10.15 -20.75 -6.40
N ARG A 151 10.63 -20.22 -5.27
CA ARG A 151 12.06 -19.96 -5.06
C ARG A 151 12.89 -21.23 -4.82
N GLY A 152 12.24 -22.31 -4.36
CA GLY A 152 12.86 -23.63 -4.18
C GLY A 152 12.83 -24.54 -5.42
N ARG A 153 12.05 -24.18 -6.44
CA ARG A 153 11.96 -24.92 -7.71
C ARG A 153 12.56 -24.10 -8.84
N THR A 154 13.88 -24.19 -9.00
CA THR A 154 14.52 -23.72 -10.23
C THR A 154 13.97 -24.51 -11.41
N ASN A 155 13.73 -23.87 -12.56
CA ASN A 155 13.44 -24.52 -13.86
C ASN A 155 14.65 -25.31 -14.42
N ALA A 156 15.60 -25.69 -13.57
CA ALA A 156 16.71 -26.54 -13.91
C ALA A 156 16.15 -27.95 -14.16
N VAL A 157 16.04 -28.32 -15.44
CA VAL A 157 15.83 -29.71 -15.84
C VAL A 157 17.04 -30.48 -15.30
N HIS A 158 16.84 -31.27 -14.25
CA HIS A 158 17.86 -32.18 -13.73
C HIS A 158 18.16 -33.20 -14.84
N ARG A 159 19.18 -32.95 -15.64
CA ARG A 159 19.66 -33.91 -16.64
C ARG A 159 20.31 -35.05 -15.89
N GLY A 160 19.53 -36.12 -15.75
CA GLY A 160 19.89 -37.52 -15.52
C GLY A 160 21.08 -37.77 -14.60
N SER A 161 20.81 -38.35 -13.42
CA SER A 161 21.83 -39.02 -12.63
C SER A 161 22.52 -40.09 -13.46
N TRP A 162 23.85 -40.17 -13.35
CA TRP A 162 24.64 -41.19 -14.00
C TRP A 162 24.22 -42.57 -13.47
N ASP A 163 23.98 -43.53 -14.36
CA ASP A 163 23.64 -44.89 -13.94
C ASP A 163 24.91 -45.58 -13.39
N TYR A 164 25.05 -45.56 -12.08
CA TYR A 164 26.19 -46.15 -11.38
C TYR A 164 26.29 -47.66 -11.61
N ASN A 165 25.18 -48.36 -11.91
CA ASN A 165 25.22 -49.78 -12.28
C ASN A 165 25.91 -49.96 -13.63
N ALA A 166 25.60 -49.11 -14.61
CA ALA A 166 26.24 -49.16 -15.92
C ALA A 166 27.76 -48.89 -15.83
N ILE A 167 28.17 -47.92 -15.01
CA ILE A 167 29.60 -47.60 -14.78
C ILE A 167 30.31 -48.71 -14.02
N TRP A 168 29.65 -49.36 -13.08
CA TRP A 168 30.23 -50.46 -12.32
C TRP A 168 30.45 -51.70 -13.21
N TRP A 169 29.45 -52.06 -14.02
CA TRP A 169 29.55 -53.21 -14.93
C TRP A 169 30.53 -52.99 -16.08
N THR A 170 30.71 -51.76 -16.58
CA THR A 170 31.78 -51.48 -17.54
C THR A 170 33.16 -51.72 -16.93
N GLY A 171 33.37 -51.35 -15.67
CA GLY A 171 34.60 -51.66 -14.92
C GLY A 171 34.85 -53.17 -14.80
N VAL A 172 33.84 -53.95 -14.43
CA VAL A 172 33.95 -55.42 -14.34
C VAL A 172 34.29 -56.05 -15.68
N SER A 173 33.62 -55.64 -16.76
CA SER A 173 33.87 -56.15 -18.11
C SER A 173 35.32 -55.91 -18.56
N LEU A 174 35.86 -54.72 -18.28
CA LEU A 174 37.22 -54.35 -18.65
C LEU A 174 38.28 -55.18 -17.90
N VAL A 175 38.03 -55.52 -16.64
CA VAL A 175 38.89 -56.43 -15.85
C VAL A 175 38.85 -57.86 -16.40
N PHE A 176 37.66 -58.37 -16.75
CA PHE A 176 37.53 -59.71 -17.34
C PHE A 176 38.20 -59.80 -18.71
N ILE A 177 38.05 -58.79 -19.58
CA ILE A 177 38.70 -58.75 -20.89
C ILE A 177 40.23 -58.66 -20.73
N GLY A 178 40.72 -57.87 -19.78
CA GLY A 178 42.15 -57.81 -19.47
C GLY A 178 42.71 -59.15 -18.97
N ALA A 179 41.95 -59.86 -18.12
CA ALA A 179 42.33 -61.15 -17.58
C ALA A 179 42.33 -62.26 -18.65
N THR A 180 41.33 -62.29 -19.55
CA THR A 180 41.32 -63.26 -20.66
C THR A 180 42.39 -62.95 -21.69
N GLY A 181 42.69 -61.68 -21.95
CA GLY A 181 43.81 -61.27 -22.80
C GLY A 181 45.18 -61.70 -22.27
N TRP A 182 45.37 -61.68 -20.95
CA TRP A 182 46.61 -62.18 -20.31
C TRP A 182 46.74 -63.70 -20.35
N CYS A 183 45.63 -64.43 -20.43
CA CYS A 183 45.63 -65.90 -20.45
C CYS A 183 45.93 -66.49 -21.85
N PHE A 184 45.94 -65.65 -22.89
CA PHE A 184 46.19 -66.02 -24.28
C PHE A 184 47.57 -65.54 -24.81
N LEU A 185 48.45 -65.05 -23.92
CA LEU A 185 49.81 -64.58 -24.20
C LEU A 185 50.81 -65.28 -23.28
#